data_AF-A5N4I1-F1
#
_entry.id   AF-A5N4I1-F1
#
_cell.length_a   1.000
_cell.length_b   1.000
_cell.length_c   1.000
_cell.angle_alpha   90.00
_cell.angle_beta   90.00
_cell.angle_gamma   90.00
#
_symmetry.space_group_name_H-M   'P 1'
#
loop_
_entity.id
_entity.type
_entity.pdbx_description
1 polymer ?
#
loop_
_entity_poly.entity_id
_entity_poly.type
_entity_poly.pdbx_seq_one_letter_code
_entity_poly.pdbx_strand_id
1 'polypeptide(L)'
;MKNFLISAVVDIFLILISYFLFVKIINGPTRHKLYKKFFSSFAKFVIYIFIISILITGITAFILYKTSYIAYINIISPALISILVGFLMSTVPTRGEGDNENLPVK
;
A
#
# COMPACT_ATOMS: atom_id res chain seq x y z
N MET A 1 -17.95 -15.46 -12.01
CA MET A 1 -17.18 -14.24 -12.37
C MET A 1 -17.78 -12.93 -11.84
N LYS A 2 -19.09 -12.81 -11.60
CA LYS A 2 -19.70 -11.59 -11.03
C LYS A 2 -19.05 -11.14 -9.71
N ASN A 3 -18.78 -12.09 -8.81
CA ASN A 3 -18.15 -11.79 -7.51
C ASN A 3 -16.70 -11.28 -7.65
N PHE A 4 -15.99 -11.69 -8.71
CA PHE A 4 -14.62 -11.21 -8.98
C PHE A 4 -14.62 -9.74 -9.38
N LEU A 5 -15.49 -9.34 -10.32
CA LEU A 5 -15.62 -7.94 -10.75
C LEU A 5 -16.04 -7.04 -9.59
N ILE A 6 -17.00 -7.49 -8.78
CA ILE A 6 -17.43 -6.74 -7.59
C ILE A 6 -16.27 -6.60 -6.59
N SER A 7 -15.54 -7.68 -6.31
CA SER A 7 -14.38 -7.64 -5.41
C SER A 7 -13.30 -6.68 -5.93
N ALA A 8 -13.00 -6.73 -7.23
CA ALA A 8 -12.00 -5.85 -7.84
C ALA A 8 -12.40 -4.36 -7.74
N VAL A 9 -13.68 -4.04 -7.92
CA VAL A 9 -14.18 -2.67 -7.71
C VAL A 9 -14.04 -2.25 -6.25
N VAL A 10 -14.40 -3.13 -5.31
CA VAL A 10 -14.22 -2.86 -3.87
C VAL A 10 -12.75 -2.64 -3.52
N ASP A 11 -11.83 -3.43 -4.09
CA ASP A 11 -10.39 -3.26 -3.91
C ASP A 11 -9.90 -1.89 -4.40
N ILE A 12 -10.37 -1.42 -5.56
CA ILE A 12 -10.06 -0.08 -6.06
C ILE A 12 -10.54 1.00 -5.07
N PHE A 13 -11.77 0.88 -4.57
CA PHE A 13 -12.27 1.81 -3.55
C PHE A 13 -11.43 1.75 -2.28
N LEU A 14 -11.02 0.56 -1.86
CA LEU A 14 -10.19 0.36 -0.68
C LEU A 14 -8.80 1.01 -0.83
N ILE A 15 -8.19 0.91 -2.02
CA ILE A 15 -6.94 1.59 -2.36
C ILE A 15 -7.11 3.10 -2.21
N LEU A 16 -8.17 3.67 -2.78
CA LEU A 16 -8.43 5.11 -2.73
C LEU A 16 -8.70 5.60 -1.29
N ILE A 17 -9.52 4.88 -0.54
CA ILE A 17 -9.80 5.19 0.88
C ILE A 17 -8.49 5.14 1.68
N SER A 18 -7.70 4.08 1.49
CA SER A 18 -6.42 3.92 2.17
C SER A 18 -5.46 5.06 1.80
N TYR A 19 -5.37 5.42 0.52
CA TYR A 19 -4.56 6.55 0.05
C TYR A 19 -4.92 7.83 0.79
N PHE A 20 -6.19 8.25 0.78
CA PHE A 20 -6.61 9.49 1.44
C PHE A 20 -6.40 9.44 2.95
N LEU A 21 -6.59 8.28 3.57
CA LEU A 21 -6.36 8.06 4.98
C LEU A 21 -4.87 8.25 5.33
N PHE A 22 -3.95 7.65 4.58
CA PHE A 22 -2.52 7.80 4.82
C PHE A 22 -1.98 9.19 4.48
N VAL A 23 -2.52 9.86 3.47
CA VAL A 23 -2.18 11.27 3.18
C VAL A 23 -2.54 12.18 4.36
N LYS A 24 -3.66 11.92 5.05
CA LYS A 24 -4.08 12.70 6.23
C LYS A 24 -3.32 12.33 7.50
N ILE A 25 -2.94 11.06 7.67
CA ILE A 25 -2.26 10.57 8.88
C ILE A 25 -0.76 10.88 8.86
N ILE A 26 -0.13 10.82 7.68
CA ILE A 26 1.32 10.95 7.54
C ILE A 26 1.67 12.32 6.96
N ASN A 27 2.44 13.11 7.71
CA ASN A 27 2.91 14.42 7.27
C ASN A 27 3.72 14.34 5.96
N GLY A 28 3.62 15.36 5.11
CA GLY A 28 4.31 15.46 3.81
C GLY A 28 5.82 15.17 3.86
N PRO A 29 6.61 15.79 4.76
CA PRO A 29 8.05 15.51 4.87
C PRO A 29 8.35 14.04 5.19
N THR A 30 7.52 13.40 6.01
CA THR A 30 7.67 11.99 6.37
C THR A 30 7.34 11.09 5.19
N ARG A 31 6.29 11.40 4.41
CA ARG A 31 5.94 10.70 3.16
C ARG A 31 7.07 10.77 2.14
N HIS A 32 7.66 11.95 1.95
CA HIS A 32 8.80 12.13 1.04
C HIS A 32 10.03 11.31 1.48
N LYS A 33 10.34 11.31 2.79
CA LYS A 33 11.42 10.49 3.34
C LYS A 33 11.18 9.00 3.13
N LEU A 34 9.94 8.53 3.32
CA LEU A 34 9.54 7.15 3.04
C LEU A 34 9.68 6.82 1.55
N TYR A 35 9.21 7.69 0.67
CA TYR A 35 9.34 7.54 -0.77
C TYR A 35 10.79 7.40 -1.21
N LYS A 36 11.67 8.33 -0.79
CA LYS A 36 13.11 8.26 -1.09
C LYS A 36 13.72 6.93 -0.64
N LYS A 37 13.32 6.42 0.54
CA LYS A 37 13.83 5.15 1.07
C LYS A 37 13.34 3.96 0.24
N PHE A 38 12.04 3.88 -0.03
CA PHE A 38 11.42 2.76 -0.74
C PHE A 38 11.82 2.73 -2.22
N PHE A 39 11.82 3.87 -2.90
CA PHE A 39 12.05 3.99 -4.34
C PHE A 39 13.51 4.29 -4.71
N SER A 40 14.44 4.22 -3.75
CA SER A 40 15.88 4.42 -4.00
C SER A 40 16.47 3.44 -5.03
N SER A 41 15.95 2.20 -5.07
CA SER A 41 16.34 1.17 -6.03
C SER A 41 15.12 0.36 -6.40
N PHE A 42 14.82 0.30 -7.69
CA PHE A 42 13.69 -0.46 -8.21
C PHE A 42 13.76 -1.95 -7.82
N ALA A 43 14.95 -2.56 -7.89
CA ALA A 43 15.13 -3.96 -7.48
C ALA A 43 14.81 -4.18 -6.00
N LYS A 44 15.33 -3.31 -5.11
CA LYS A 44 15.04 -3.39 -3.67
C LYS A 44 13.56 -3.18 -3.38
N PHE A 45 12.95 -2.21 -4.06
CA PHE A 45 11.51 -1.94 -3.97
C PHE A 45 10.67 -3.18 -4.31
N VAL A 46 10.94 -3.82 -5.45
CA VAL A 46 10.25 -5.03 -5.88
C VAL A 46 10.42 -6.16 -4.86
N ILE A 47 11.64 -6.38 -4.37
CA ILE A 47 11.92 -7.42 -3.36
C ILE A 47 11.16 -7.14 -2.07
N TYR A 48 11.15 -5.88 -1.59
CA TYR A 48 10.43 -5.52 -0.37
C TYR A 48 8.93 -5.73 -0.52
N ILE A 49 8.33 -5.28 -1.63
CA ILE A 49 6.90 -5.53 -1.88
C ILE A 49 6.62 -7.03 -1.93
N PHE A 50 7.44 -7.81 -2.64
CA PHE A 50 7.25 -9.24 -2.76
C PHE A 50 7.27 -9.94 -1.39
N ILE A 51 8.28 -9.65 -0.56
CA ILE A 51 8.40 -10.22 0.79
C ILE A 51 7.21 -9.79 1.66
N ILE A 52 6.83 -8.51 1.63
CA ILE A 52 5.70 -8.00 2.42
C ILE A 52 4.39 -8.65 1.96
N SER A 53 4.16 -8.80 0.66
CA SER A 53 2.98 -9.47 0.12
C SER A 53 2.91 -10.93 0.53
N ILE A 54 4.03 -11.67 0.48
CA ILE A 54 4.10 -13.05 0.98
C ILE A 54 3.77 -13.11 2.47
N LEU A 55 4.32 -12.18 3.27
CA LEU A 55 4.04 -12.13 4.71
C LEU A 55 2.56 -11.84 4.98
N ILE A 56 1.97 -10.84 4.33
CA ILE A 56 0.55 -10.50 4.49
C ILE A 56 -0.31 -11.71 4.12
N THR A 57 -0.10 -12.29 2.95
CA THR A 57 -0.89 -13.44 2.48
C THR A 57 -0.69 -14.67 3.36
N GLY A 58 0.54 -14.96 3.77
CA GLY A 58 0.88 -16.09 4.64
C GLY A 58 0.26 -15.96 6.04
N ILE A 59 0.37 -14.78 6.66
CA ILE A 59 -0.24 -14.50 7.96
C ILE A 59 -1.77 -14.57 7.85
N THR A 60 -2.35 -13.99 6.79
CA THR A 60 -3.79 -14.04 6.55
C THR A 60 -4.28 -15.47 6.37
N ALA A 61 -3.57 -16.26 5.56
CA ALA A 61 -3.88 -17.68 5.36
C ALA A 61 -3.80 -18.45 6.67
N PHE A 62 -2.76 -18.23 7.48
CA PHE A 62 -2.59 -18.88 8.78
C PHE A 62 -3.75 -18.56 9.75
N ILE A 63 -4.13 -17.28 9.86
CA ILE A 63 -5.25 -16.85 10.71
C ILE A 63 -6.56 -17.49 10.23
N LEU A 64 -6.87 -17.37 8.93
CA LEU A 64 -8.13 -17.87 8.39
C LEU A 64 -8.23 -19.40 8.44
N TYR A 65 -7.11 -20.10 8.28
CA TYR A 65 -7.05 -21.54 8.46
C TYR A 65 -7.38 -21.93 9.90
N LYS A 66 -6.76 -21.25 10.88
CA LYS A 66 -7.03 -21.50 12.30
C LYS A 66 -8.47 -21.20 12.71
N THR A 67 -9.12 -20.22 12.08
CA THR A 67 -10.51 -19.84 12.37
C THR A 67 -11.54 -20.52 11.47
N SER A 68 -11.15 -21.48 10.63
CA SER A 68 -12.05 -22.18 9.67
C SER A 68 -12.75 -21.25 8.66
N TYR A 69 -12.20 -20.06 8.40
CA TYR A 69 -12.72 -19.06 7.46
C TYR A 69 -11.94 -19.01 6.14
N ILE A 70 -11.29 -20.13 5.75
CA ILE A 70 -10.44 -20.20 4.56
C ILE A 70 -11.18 -19.82 3.26
N ALA A 71 -12.50 -20.02 3.22
CA ALA A 71 -13.35 -19.61 2.09
C ALA A 71 -13.24 -18.11 1.76
N TYR A 72 -12.89 -17.26 2.74
CA TYR A 72 -12.78 -15.81 2.58
C TYR A 72 -11.37 -15.34 2.19
N ILE A 73 -10.40 -16.24 2.00
CA ILE A 73 -9.01 -15.88 1.69
C ILE A 73 -8.90 -15.02 0.43
N ASN A 74 -9.70 -15.32 -0.59
CA ASN A 74 -9.73 -14.61 -1.87
C ASN A 74 -10.39 -13.23 -1.80
N ILE A 75 -10.91 -12.83 -0.63
CA ILE A 75 -11.48 -11.50 -0.39
C ILE A 75 -10.57 -10.74 0.57
N ILE A 76 -10.19 -11.36 1.69
CA ILE A 76 -9.42 -10.69 2.76
C ILE A 76 -7.97 -10.45 2.34
N SER A 77 -7.32 -11.41 1.69
CA SER A 77 -5.91 -11.25 1.27
C SER A 77 -5.75 -10.13 0.23
N PRO A 78 -6.56 -10.06 -0.86
CA PRO A 78 -6.53 -8.93 -1.77
C PRO A 78 -6.86 -7.60 -1.10
N ALA A 79 -7.83 -7.55 -0.19
CA ALA A 79 -8.16 -6.34 0.55
C ALA A 79 -6.98 -5.81 1.38
N LEU A 80 -6.27 -6.67 2.11
CA LEU A 80 -5.08 -6.25 2.88
C LEU A 80 -3.94 -5.76 1.97
N ILE A 81 -3.75 -6.40 0.81
CA ILE A 81 -2.78 -5.94 -0.19
C ILE A 81 -3.22 -4.58 -0.78
N SER A 82 -4.51 -4.37 -1.02
CA SER A 82 -5.06 -3.09 -1.48
C SER A 82 -4.77 -1.94 -0.50
N ILE A 83 -4.81 -2.20 0.81
CA ILE A 83 -4.39 -1.22 1.84
C ILE A 83 -2.90 -0.89 1.70
N LEU A 84 -2.05 -1.90 1.52
CA LEU A 84 -0.62 -1.72 1.30
C LEU A 84 -0.35 -0.88 0.03
N VAL A 85 -1.06 -1.14 -1.05
CA VAL A 85 -0.94 -0.37 -2.30
C VAL A 85 -1.38 1.08 -2.08
N GLY A 86 -2.49 1.31 -1.39
CA GLY A 86 -2.94 2.66 -1.03
C GLY A 86 -1.91 3.41 -0.16
N PHE A 87 -1.26 2.72 0.79
CA PHE A 87 -0.16 3.27 1.57
C PHE A 87 1.02 3.66 0.67
N LEU A 88 1.50 2.77 -0.19
CA LEU A 88 2.62 3.05 -1.09
C LEU A 88 2.31 4.23 -2.02
N MET A 89 1.10 4.26 -2.59
CA MET A 89 0.62 5.36 -3.42
C MET A 89 0.60 6.68 -2.64
N SER A 90 0.24 6.65 -1.35
CA SER A 90 0.26 7.86 -0.52
C SER A 90 1.67 8.43 -0.36
N THR A 91 2.71 7.59 -0.35
CA THR A 91 4.09 8.07 -0.20
C THR A 91 4.60 8.84 -1.41
N VAL A 92 4.01 8.63 -2.59
CA VAL A 92 4.42 9.32 -3.82
C VAL A 92 4.28 10.83 -3.64
N PRO A 93 5.34 11.61 -3.90
CA PRO A 93 5.29 13.06 -3.77
C PRO A 93 4.34 13.64 -4.80
N THR A 94 3.44 14.50 -4.34
CA THR A 94 2.61 15.32 -5.21
C THR A 94 3.44 16.51 -5.71
N ARG A 95 3.27 16.88 -6.99
CA ARG A 95 4.06 17.92 -7.67
C ARG A 95 4.22 19.18 -6.79
N GLY A 96 5.46 19.61 -6.56
CA GLY A 96 5.81 20.84 -5.83
C GLY A 96 6.47 20.65 -4.45
N GLU A 97 6.31 19.52 -3.76
CA GLU A 97 6.93 19.32 -2.42
C GLU A 97 8.43 18.97 -2.47
N GLY A 98 8.92 18.46 -3.61
CA GLY A 98 10.34 18.09 -3.79
C GLY A 98 11.25 19.24 -4.24
N ASP A 99 10.70 20.32 -4.79
CA ASP A 99 11.49 21.44 -5.34
C ASP A 99 12.00 22.41 -4.27
N ASN A 100 11.47 22.33 -3.05
CA ASN A 100 11.87 23.20 -1.94
C ASN A 100 13.20 22.79 -1.28
N GLU A 101 13.77 21.63 -1.62
CA GLU A 101 15.08 21.20 -1.10
C GLU A 101 16.26 21.89 -1.81
N ASN A 102 16.05 22.51 -2.99
CA ASN A 102 17.09 23.16 -3.79
C ASN A 102 17.02 24.69 -3.79
N LEU A 103 16.11 25.30 -3.03
CA LEU A 103 16.06 26.75 -2.92
C LEU A 103 17.08 27.22 -1.86
N PRO A 104 18.03 28.10 -2.20
CA PRO A 104 18.92 28.67 -1.20
C PRO A 104 18.08 29.42 -0.17
N VAL A 105 18.30 29.11 1.10
CA VAL A 105 17.76 29.86 2.24
C VAL A 105 18.19 31.32 2.04
N LYS A 106 17.21 32.21 1.90
CA LYS A 106 17.43 33.66 1.84
C LYS A 106 17.55 34.24 3.23
#